data_AF-A0A1I3ZFJ1-F1
#
_entry.id   AF-A0A1I3ZFJ1-F1
#
_cell.length_a   1.000
_cell.length_b   1.000
_cell.length_c   1.000
_cell.angle_alpha   90.00
_cell.angle_beta   90.00
_cell.angle_gamma   90.00
#
_symmetry.space_group_name_H-M   'P 1'
#
loop_
_entity.id
_entity.type
_entity.pdbx_description
1 polymer ?
#
loop_
_entity_poly.entity_id
_entity_poly.type
_entity_poly.pdbx_seq_one_letter_code
_entity_poly.pdbx_strand_id
1 'polypeptide(L)'
;MDDPKSEDMPTRRRALMLGAASAAAIVSIRPALAQTNASVMQCEIPVTDPGRAGSYIAPDGRVVPARTPGAFPAPGRNFKAQDVKRALNGGTLPGTDPQASRAYTNYIRRLQRGTSGFTCFASLQMPRG
;
A
#
# COMPACT_ATOMS: atom_id res chain seq x y z
N MET A 1 -21.42 50.33 -28.99
CA MET A 1 -21.95 49.93 -30.30
C MET A 1 -21.04 48.86 -30.85
N ASP A 2 -21.42 47.61 -30.61
CA ASP A 2 -21.00 46.44 -31.39
C ASP A 2 -21.55 46.57 -32.82
N ASP A 3 -20.80 46.12 -33.84
CA ASP A 3 -21.15 45.04 -34.80
C ASP A 3 -20.08 44.95 -35.95
N PRO A 4 -19.99 43.88 -36.79
CA PRO A 4 -19.07 42.76 -36.60
C PRO A 4 -18.42 42.22 -37.92
N LYS A 5 -17.68 41.09 -37.80
CA LYS A 5 -17.55 39.89 -38.68
C LYS A 5 -17.71 40.03 -40.21
N SER A 6 -17.03 39.27 -41.08
CA SER A 6 -16.05 38.17 -41.04
C SER A 6 -15.86 37.78 -42.50
N GLU A 7 -14.64 37.68 -43.01
CA GLU A 7 -14.34 36.93 -44.23
C GLU A 7 -12.97 36.29 -44.09
N ASP A 8 -12.89 34.96 -44.22
CA ASP A 8 -12.05 34.30 -45.23
C ASP A 8 -12.01 32.77 -45.02
N MET A 9 -12.43 32.05 -46.05
CA MET A 9 -12.01 30.69 -46.41
C MET A 9 -11.91 30.72 -47.95
N PRO A 10 -11.06 29.93 -48.66
CA PRO A 10 -10.50 28.62 -48.27
C PRO A 10 -9.07 28.29 -48.80
N THR A 11 -8.44 27.21 -48.32
CA THR A 11 -7.49 26.46 -49.16
C THR A 11 -7.53 24.95 -48.90
N ARG A 12 -7.79 24.23 -49.99
CA ARG A 12 -7.95 22.78 -50.11
C ARG A 12 -6.57 22.17 -50.33
N ARG A 13 -6.00 21.48 -49.33
CA ARG A 13 -4.93 20.45 -49.48
C ARG A 13 -4.43 20.00 -48.11
N ARG A 14 -5.06 18.95 -47.58
CA ARG A 14 -4.56 17.97 -46.59
C ARG A 14 -5.74 17.03 -46.32
N ALA A 15 -6.20 16.31 -47.34
CA ALA A 15 -5.69 14.95 -47.63
C ALA A 15 -5.84 14.04 -46.40
N LEU A 16 -7.08 13.60 -46.19
CA LEU A 16 -7.48 12.20 -46.07
C LEU A 16 -6.47 11.20 -45.47
N MET A 17 -6.85 10.64 -44.32
CA MET A 17 -6.72 9.22 -43.91
C MET A 17 -5.33 8.57 -43.93
N LEU A 18 -4.82 8.21 -42.76
CA LEU A 18 -4.13 6.92 -42.57
C LEU A 18 -4.41 6.40 -41.16
N GLY A 19 -5.24 5.36 -41.07
CA GLY A 19 -5.60 4.69 -39.83
C GLY A 19 -4.42 3.88 -39.28
N ALA A 20 -4.07 4.11 -38.03
CA ALA A 20 -3.21 3.22 -37.27
C ALA A 20 -4.08 2.27 -36.46
N ALA A 21 -4.42 1.12 -37.04
CA ALA A 21 -4.97 0.00 -36.28
C ALA A 21 -3.81 -0.64 -35.50
N SER A 22 -3.64 -0.27 -34.24
CA SER A 22 -2.74 -0.97 -33.33
C SER A 22 -3.33 -2.34 -33.01
N ALA A 23 -2.81 -3.40 -33.63
CA ALA A 23 -3.09 -4.77 -33.22
C ALA A 23 -2.48 -5.01 -31.84
N ALA A 24 -3.25 -4.76 -30.78
CA ALA A 24 -2.88 -5.19 -29.45
C ALA A 24 -3.01 -6.72 -29.40
N ALA A 25 -1.88 -7.43 -29.39
CA ALA A 25 -1.89 -8.84 -29.01
C ALA A 25 -2.33 -8.90 -27.54
N ILE A 26 -3.62 -9.18 -27.32
CA ILE A 26 -4.11 -9.53 -25.99
C ILE A 26 -3.49 -10.90 -25.69
N VAL A 27 -2.34 -10.88 -25.01
CA VAL A 27 -1.79 -12.08 -24.41
C VAL A 27 -2.80 -12.49 -23.35
N SER A 28 -3.62 -13.49 -23.67
CA SER A 28 -4.49 -14.13 -22.70
C SER A 28 -3.61 -14.93 -21.76
N ILE A 29 -3.03 -14.25 -20.78
CA ILE A 29 -2.49 -14.90 -19.61
C ILE A 29 -3.74 -15.40 -18.89
N ARG A 30 -4.11 -16.67 -19.12
CA ARG A 30 -4.96 -17.37 -18.16
C ARG A 30 -4.15 -17.34 -16.87
N PRO A 31 -4.52 -16.51 -15.87
CA PRO A 31 -3.92 -16.71 -14.58
C PRO A 31 -4.37 -18.11 -14.20
N ALA A 32 -3.43 -19.02 -13.94
CA ALA A 32 -3.78 -20.19 -13.19
C ALA A 32 -4.30 -19.68 -11.85
N LEU A 33 -5.62 -19.50 -11.75
CA LEU A 33 -6.36 -19.18 -10.53
C LEU A 33 -6.28 -20.41 -9.61
N ALA A 34 -5.07 -20.75 -9.18
CA ALA A 34 -4.81 -21.85 -8.27
C ALA A 34 -3.97 -21.42 -7.05
N GLN A 35 -3.54 -20.15 -6.99
CA GLN A 35 -2.62 -19.69 -5.92
C GLN A 35 -2.86 -18.25 -5.43
N THR A 36 -3.90 -17.52 -5.89
CA THR A 36 -4.13 -16.13 -5.43
C THR A 36 -4.70 -16.02 -4.00
N ASN A 37 -5.09 -17.13 -3.35
CA ASN A 37 -5.42 -17.14 -1.92
C ASN A 37 -4.21 -17.36 -0.99
N ALA A 38 -3.06 -17.83 -1.51
CA ALA A 38 -1.87 -18.07 -0.70
C ALA A 38 -1.00 -16.80 -0.54
N SER A 39 -0.98 -15.91 -1.54
CA SER A 39 -0.06 -14.77 -1.56
C SER A 39 -0.39 -13.69 -0.50
N VAL A 40 -1.68 -13.47 -0.20
CA VAL A 40 -2.11 -12.53 0.87
C VAL A 40 -1.90 -13.05 2.29
N MET A 41 -1.74 -14.37 2.47
CA MET A 41 -1.36 -14.94 3.77
C MET A 41 0.15 -14.82 4.03
N GLN A 42 0.94 -14.61 2.97
CA GLN A 42 2.39 -14.51 2.99
C GLN A 42 2.91 -13.06 2.90
N CYS A 43 2.03 -12.06 2.89
CA CYS A 43 2.48 -10.68 2.92
C CYS A 43 3.09 -10.32 4.28
N GLU A 44 4.13 -9.50 4.23
CA GLU A 44 4.85 -9.02 5.40
C GLU A 44 4.55 -7.54 5.65
N ILE A 45 4.40 -7.18 6.92
CA ILE A 45 4.17 -5.80 7.37
C ILE A 45 5.45 -5.33 8.06
N PRO A 46 6.23 -4.43 7.44
CA PRO A 46 7.37 -3.80 8.10
C PRO A 46 6.88 -2.79 9.14
N VAL A 47 7.53 -2.78 10.30
CA VAL A 47 7.19 -1.84 11.39
C VAL A 47 8.00 -0.54 11.30
N THR A 48 8.95 -0.47 10.37
CA THR A 48 9.62 0.77 9.96
C THR A 48 9.74 0.78 8.45
N ASP A 49 9.21 1.85 7.85
CA ASP A 49 9.49 2.17 6.46
C ASP A 49 11.00 2.46 6.28
N PRO A 50 11.62 2.16 5.12
CA PRO A 50 13.03 2.46 4.88
C PRO A 50 13.41 3.91 5.18
N GLY A 51 12.49 4.87 4.94
CA GLY A 51 12.70 6.29 5.27
C GLY A 51 12.66 6.62 6.77
N ARG A 52 12.40 5.63 7.64
CA ARG A 52 12.29 5.77 9.09
C ARG A 52 13.21 4.82 9.85
N ALA A 53 14.21 4.24 9.16
CA ALA A 53 15.22 3.39 9.77
C ALA A 53 15.88 4.10 10.97
N GLY A 54 15.92 3.43 12.13
CA GLY A 54 16.44 3.99 13.38
C GLY A 54 15.39 4.68 14.27
N SER A 55 14.15 4.83 13.83
CA SER A 55 13.06 5.37 14.66
C SER A 55 12.49 4.31 15.62
N TYR A 56 11.88 4.76 16.70
CA TYR A 56 11.25 3.90 17.71
C TYR A 56 9.72 4.05 17.63
N ILE A 57 9.00 3.09 18.20
CA ILE A 57 7.54 3.06 18.27
C ILE A 57 7.11 3.35 19.71
N ALA A 58 6.43 4.47 19.91
CA ALA A 58 5.84 4.80 21.21
C ALA A 58 4.71 3.82 21.58
N PRO A 59 4.31 3.72 22.85
CA PRO A 59 3.25 2.79 23.29
C PRO A 59 1.91 3.00 22.57
N ASP A 60 1.65 4.23 22.13
CA ASP A 60 0.46 4.59 21.37
C ASP A 60 0.57 4.24 19.87
N GLY A 61 1.72 3.77 19.40
CA GLY A 61 1.97 3.41 18.01
C GLY A 61 2.48 4.55 17.13
N ARG A 62 2.86 5.72 17.68
CA ARG A 62 3.55 6.76 16.89
C ARG A 62 4.99 6.38 16.64
N VAL A 63 5.51 6.78 15.49
CA VAL A 63 6.95 6.77 15.23
C VAL A 63 7.55 7.99 15.93
N VAL A 64 8.55 7.75 16.77
CA VAL A 64 9.25 8.76 17.56
C VAL A 64 10.76 8.64 17.35
N PRO A 65 11.54 9.70 17.67
CA PRO A 65 12.99 9.62 17.63
C PRO A 65 13.54 8.46 18.46
N ALA A 66 14.70 7.94 18.04
CA ALA A 66 15.40 6.90 18.77
C ALA A 66 15.61 7.29 20.25
N ARG A 67 15.57 6.31 21.15
CA ARG A 67 15.80 6.50 22.60
C ARG A 67 14.80 7.41 23.30
N THR A 68 13.62 7.65 22.71
CA THR A 68 12.50 8.27 23.43
C THR A 68 12.10 7.38 24.63
N PRO A 69 12.00 7.93 25.86
CA PRO A 69 11.63 7.14 27.04
C PRO A 69 10.31 6.40 26.86
N GLY A 70 10.30 5.10 27.17
CA GLY A 70 9.11 4.25 27.04
C GLY A 70 8.74 3.86 25.59
N ALA A 71 9.53 4.25 24.59
CA ALA A 71 9.36 3.80 23.21
C ALA A 71 10.15 2.51 22.96
N PHE A 72 9.64 1.69 22.05
CA PHE A 72 10.21 0.40 21.70
C PHE A 72 10.98 0.50 20.38
N PRO A 73 12.18 -0.08 20.26
CA PRO A 73 12.89 -0.14 18.98
C PRO A 73 12.04 -0.90 17.96
N ALA A 74 12.08 -0.51 16.68
CA ALA A 74 11.38 -1.29 15.66
C ALA A 74 11.87 -2.76 15.68
N PRO A 75 10.98 -3.74 15.56
CA PRO A 75 11.37 -5.14 15.46
C PRO A 75 12.25 -5.28 14.22
N GLY A 76 13.44 -5.86 14.37
CA GLY A 76 14.40 -6.09 13.27
C GLY A 76 13.93 -7.10 12.22
N ARG A 77 12.62 -7.34 12.14
CA ARG A 77 11.97 -8.25 11.22
C ARG A 77 10.59 -7.72 10.86
N ASN A 78 10.13 -8.10 9.69
CA ASN A 78 8.75 -7.86 9.29
C ASN A 78 7.83 -8.87 9.97
N PHE A 79 6.59 -8.48 10.22
CA PHE A 79 5.59 -9.40 10.75
C PHE A 79 4.76 -10.04 9.63
N LYS A 80 4.47 -11.33 9.75
CA LYS A 80 3.60 -12.02 8.82
C LYS A 80 2.16 -11.57 9.00
N ALA A 81 1.40 -11.53 7.92
CA ALA A 81 -0.02 -11.16 7.93
C ALA A 81 -0.85 -11.95 8.96
N GLN A 82 -0.58 -13.24 9.12
CA GLN A 82 -1.28 -14.11 10.09
C GLN A 82 -0.98 -13.71 11.55
N ASP A 83 0.28 -13.39 11.85
CA ASP A 83 0.70 -12.95 13.18
C ASP A 83 0.08 -11.61 13.54
N VAL A 84 0.07 -10.69 12.58
CA VAL A 84 -0.58 -9.39 12.73
C VAL A 84 -2.09 -9.56 12.92
N LYS A 85 -2.76 -10.40 12.14
CA LYS A 85 -4.19 -10.68 12.31
C LYS A 85 -4.49 -11.23 13.71
N ARG A 86 -3.70 -12.20 14.18
CA ARG A 86 -3.83 -12.76 15.54
C ARG A 86 -3.61 -11.69 16.61
N ALA A 87 -2.60 -10.84 16.46
CA ALA A 87 -2.31 -9.76 17.40
C ALA A 87 -3.40 -8.69 17.43
N LEU A 88 -3.96 -8.34 16.27
CA LEU A 88 -5.09 -7.41 16.16
C LEU A 88 -6.34 -7.92 16.88
N ASN A 89 -6.53 -9.24 16.93
CA ASN A 89 -7.61 -9.94 17.64
C ASN A 89 -7.31 -10.19 19.14
N GLY A 90 -6.26 -9.57 19.70
CA GLY A 90 -5.91 -9.69 21.12
C GLY A 90 -4.76 -10.66 21.43
N GLY A 91 -4.16 -11.27 20.41
CA GLY A 91 -2.93 -12.05 20.57
C GLY A 91 -1.67 -11.20 20.75
N THR A 92 -0.52 -11.88 20.81
CA THR A 92 0.80 -11.23 20.87
C THR A 92 1.58 -11.51 19.58
N LEU A 93 2.32 -10.50 19.11
CA LEU A 93 3.24 -10.64 17.99
C LEU A 93 4.41 -11.54 18.41
N PRO A 94 4.83 -12.49 17.57
CA PRO A 94 5.88 -13.42 17.94
C PRO A 94 7.17 -12.66 18.23
N GLY A 95 8.02 -13.17 19.13
CA GLY A 95 9.34 -12.61 19.42
C GLY A 95 9.32 -11.17 19.95
N THR A 96 8.20 -10.73 20.55
CA THR A 96 8.06 -9.41 21.15
C THR A 96 7.52 -9.53 22.57
N ASP A 97 7.94 -8.61 23.44
CA ASP A 97 7.34 -8.44 24.76
C ASP A 97 5.86 -8.00 24.63
N PRO A 98 4.95 -8.36 25.56
CA PRO A 98 3.55 -7.95 25.50
C PRO A 98 3.33 -6.43 25.36
N GLN A 99 4.16 -5.59 25.99
CA GLN A 99 4.06 -4.14 25.86
C GLN A 99 4.49 -3.66 24.47
N ALA A 100 5.60 -4.20 23.97
CA ALA A 100 6.10 -3.93 22.62
C ALA A 100 5.10 -4.40 21.55
N SER A 101 4.51 -5.58 21.73
CA SER A 101 3.47 -6.13 20.85
C SER A 101 2.28 -5.18 20.73
N ARG A 102 1.82 -4.59 21.85
CA ARG A 102 0.73 -3.61 21.86
C ARG A 102 1.13 -2.35 21.11
N ALA A 103 2.33 -1.83 21.35
CA ALA A 103 2.86 -0.65 20.66
C ALA A 103 2.91 -0.88 19.12
N TYR A 104 3.43 -2.02 18.67
CA TYR A 104 3.49 -2.36 17.25
C TYR A 104 2.11 -2.59 16.65
N THR A 105 1.18 -3.21 17.39
CA THR A 105 -0.21 -3.38 16.94
C THR A 105 -0.90 -2.02 16.78
N ASN A 106 -0.65 -1.08 17.69
CA ASN A 106 -1.14 0.29 17.58
C ASN A 106 -0.52 1.03 16.38
N TYR A 107 0.76 0.81 16.10
CA TYR A 107 1.40 1.33 14.89
C TYR A 107 0.74 0.78 13.62
N ILE A 108 0.51 -0.55 13.57
CA ILE A 108 -0.12 -1.21 12.42
C ILE A 108 -1.53 -0.66 12.15
N ARG A 109 -2.33 -0.47 13.21
CA ARG A 109 -3.67 0.15 13.12
C ARG A 109 -3.65 1.57 12.55
N ARG A 110 -2.50 2.26 12.66
CA ARG A 110 -2.28 3.63 12.19
C ARG A 110 -1.61 3.72 10.83
N LEU A 111 -1.27 2.58 10.21
CA LEU A 111 -0.70 2.59 8.85
C LEU A 111 -1.63 3.38 7.92
N GLN A 112 -1.04 4.33 7.20
CA GLN A 112 -1.75 5.19 6.26
C GLN A 112 -1.59 4.69 4.83
N ARG A 113 -2.52 5.05 3.96
CA ARG A 113 -2.39 4.80 2.51
C ARG A 113 -1.06 5.34 2.00
N GLY A 114 -0.28 4.51 1.32
CA GLY A 114 1.05 4.86 0.81
C GLY A 114 2.22 4.53 1.75
N THR A 115 1.98 3.99 2.95
CA THR A 115 3.05 3.46 3.82
C THR A 115 3.32 1.98 3.55
N SER A 116 4.59 1.58 3.68
CA SER A 116 5.01 0.18 3.56
C SER A 116 4.20 -0.72 4.51
N GLY A 117 3.57 -1.77 3.97
CA GLY A 117 2.72 -2.70 4.74
C GLY A 117 1.24 -2.33 4.84
N PHE A 118 0.82 -1.11 4.47
CA PHE A 118 -0.59 -0.73 4.51
C PHE A 118 -1.46 -1.62 3.61
N THR A 119 -1.02 -1.92 2.38
CA THR A 119 -1.78 -2.76 1.44
C THR A 119 -2.00 -4.17 2.00
N CYS A 120 -1.02 -4.72 2.72
CA CYS A 120 -1.18 -5.99 3.43
C CYS A 120 -2.20 -5.87 4.57
N PHE A 121 -2.07 -4.85 5.42
CA PHE A 121 -3.00 -4.61 6.53
C PHE A 121 -4.45 -4.35 6.05
N ALA A 122 -4.64 -3.59 4.98
CA ALA A 122 -5.95 -3.39 4.35
C ALA A 122 -6.56 -4.71 3.89
N SER A 123 -5.74 -5.61 3.34
CA SER A 123 -6.16 -6.94 2.92
C SER A 123 -6.57 -7.87 4.08
N LEU A 124 -6.09 -7.60 5.30
CA LEU A 124 -6.48 -8.33 6.50
C LEU A 124 -7.86 -7.91 7.05
N GLN A 125 -8.25 -6.66 6.79
CA GLN A 125 -9.50 -6.08 7.30
C GLN A 125 -10.71 -6.40 6.41
N MET A 126 -10.48 -6.82 5.17
CA MET A 126 -11.56 -7.28 4.29
C MET A 126 -12.15 -8.59 4.85
N PRO A 127 -13.46 -8.63 5.16
CA PRO A 127 -14.13 -9.88 5.52
C PRO A 127 -13.99 -10.85 4.36
N ARG A 128 -13.36 -12.00 4.60
CA ARG A 128 -13.48 -13.12 3.68
C ARG A 128 -14.72 -13.87 4.14
N GLY A 129 -15.81 -13.69 3.39
CA GLY A 129 -17.07 -14.41 3.59
C GLY A 129 -16.91 -15.92 3.45
#